data_AF-A0A7S9E1G8-F1
#
_entry.id   AF-A0A7S9E1G8-F1
#
_cell.length_a   1.000
_cell.length_b   1.000
_cell.length_c   1.000
_cell.angle_alpha   90.00
_cell.angle_beta   90.00
_cell.angle_gamma   90.00
#
_symmetry.space_group_name_H-M   'P 1'
#
loop_
_entity.id
_entity.type
_entity.pdbx_description
1 polymer ?
#
loop_
_entity_poly.entity_id
_entity_poly.type
_entity_poly.pdbx_seq_one_letter_code
_entity_poly.pdbx_strand_id
1 'polypeptide(L)'
;MFQPLVPPDWKMNLREGSLYAQVAFSAAAGQGFEAGGHGVLKGGSARMPDNQINGVDFVLPFRFSDGHWQLGIRRPVSLRIGEIVNGHRA
;
A
#
# COMPACT_ATOMS: atom_id res chain seq x y z
N MET A 1 -6.41 -18.53 1.21
CA MET A 1 -5.81 -18.03 -0.06
C MET A 1 -5.54 -16.54 0.11
N PHE A 2 -4.32 -16.08 -0.14
CA PHE A 2 -4.00 -14.64 -0.18
C PHE A 2 -4.36 -14.11 -1.57
N GLN A 3 -5.24 -13.11 -1.64
CA GLN A 3 -5.51 -12.38 -2.88
C GLN A 3 -4.56 -11.17 -2.93
N PRO A 4 -3.69 -11.05 -3.94
CA PRO A 4 -2.81 -9.89 -4.05
C PRO A 4 -3.64 -8.62 -4.24
N LEU A 5 -3.24 -7.55 -3.55
CA LEU A 5 -3.87 -6.23 -3.69
C LEU A 5 -3.62 -5.60 -5.07
N VAL A 6 -2.57 -6.05 -5.75
CA VAL A 6 -2.20 -5.60 -7.09
C VAL A 6 -2.61 -6.68 -8.10
N PRO A 7 -3.49 -6.35 -9.06
CA PRO A 7 -3.84 -7.27 -10.14
C PRO A 7 -2.60 -7.69 -10.97
N PRO A 8 -2.38 -9.00 -11.22
CA PRO A 8 -1.19 -9.47 -11.94
C PRO A 8 -1.07 -8.97 -13.38
N ASP A 9 -2.21 -8.71 -14.01
CA ASP A 9 -2.35 -8.20 -15.39
C ASP A 9 -1.78 -6.79 -15.58
N TRP A 10 -1.61 -6.03 -14.49
CA TRP A 10 -0.96 -4.72 -14.52
C TRP A 10 0.54 -4.82 -14.84
N LYS A 11 1.15 -6.01 -14.74
CA LYS A 11 2.59 -6.24 -14.99
C LYS A 11 3.49 -5.28 -14.22
N MET A 12 3.03 -4.84 -13.06
CA MET A 12 3.72 -3.88 -12.21
C MET A 12 4.83 -4.57 -11.41
N ASN A 13 6.05 -4.06 -11.53
CA ASN A 13 7.18 -4.45 -10.69
C ASN A 13 7.44 -3.37 -9.64
N LEU A 14 7.18 -3.70 -8.38
CA LEU A 14 7.50 -2.84 -7.23
C LEU A 14 8.99 -3.00 -6.88
N ARG A 15 9.68 -1.88 -6.71
CA ARG A 15 11.11 -1.80 -6.45
C ARG A 15 11.41 -0.70 -5.45
N GLU A 16 12.61 -0.78 -4.87
CA GLU A 16 13.20 0.26 -4.04
C GLU A 16 12.34 0.66 -2.82
N GLY A 17 12.87 1.60 -2.05
CA GLY A 17 12.20 2.17 -0.90
C GLY A 17 12.24 1.29 0.36
N SER A 18 11.56 1.81 1.38
CA SER A 18 11.38 1.14 2.66
C SER A 18 9.90 1.09 3.01
N LEU A 19 9.48 -0.06 3.53
CA LEU A 19 8.15 -0.27 4.06
C LEU A 19 8.23 -0.46 5.56
N TYR A 20 7.51 0.35 6.31
CA TYR A 20 7.34 0.18 7.75
C TYR A 20 5.89 0.41 8.13
N ALA A 21 5.48 -0.15 9.27
CA ALA A 21 4.13 -0.01 9.79
C ALA A 21 4.17 0.21 11.30
N GLN A 22 3.24 1.03 11.77
CA GLN A 22 2.90 1.10 13.20
C GLN A 22 1.55 0.43 13.39
N VAL A 23 1.46 -0.44 14.40
CA VAL A 23 0.29 -1.29 14.62
C VAL A 23 -0.06 -1.28 16.10
N ALA A 24 -1.32 -1.02 16.40
CA ALA A 24 -1.94 -1.30 17.69
C ALA A 24 -2.95 -2.44 17.50
N PHE A 25 -3.06 -3.32 18.50
CA PHE A 25 -3.98 -4.45 18.45
C PHE A 25 -4.61 -4.72 19.82
N SER A 26 -5.78 -5.35 19.79
CA SER A 26 -6.47 -5.85 20.98
C SER A 26 -7.09 -7.21 20.70
N ALA A 27 -7.04 -8.11 21.68
CA ALA A 27 -7.68 -9.41 21.61
C ALA A 27 -8.40 -9.69 22.94
N ALA A 28 -9.69 -9.97 22.87
CA ALA A 28 -10.50 -10.29 24.06
C ALA A 28 -11.60 -11.31 23.73
N ALA A 29 -11.94 -12.13 24.73
CA ALA A 29 -13.09 -13.04 24.63
C ALA A 29 -14.37 -12.23 24.36
N GLY A 30 -15.17 -12.66 23.38
CA GLY A 30 -16.38 -11.95 22.93
C GLY A 30 -16.16 -10.85 21.89
N GLN A 31 -15.04 -10.11 21.96
CA GLN A 31 -14.70 -9.04 21.00
C GLN A 31 -13.94 -9.59 19.77
N GLY A 32 -13.20 -10.68 19.92
CA GLY A 32 -12.32 -11.20 18.87
C GLY A 32 -10.99 -10.43 18.78
N PHE A 33 -10.38 -10.45 17.60
CA PHE A 33 -9.12 -9.77 17.32
C PHE A 33 -9.37 -8.50 16.50
N GLU A 34 -8.90 -7.36 17.02
CA GLU A 34 -8.86 -6.10 16.28
C GLU A 34 -7.43 -5.62 16.13
N ALA A 35 -7.13 -4.99 14.99
CA ALA A 35 -5.88 -4.30 14.78
C ALA A 35 -6.11 -3.01 13.98
N GLY A 36 -5.25 -2.02 14.18
CA GLY A 36 -5.30 -0.77 13.44
C GLY A 36 -3.94 -0.11 13.39
N GLY A 37 -3.74 0.72 12.39
CA GLY A 37 -2.45 1.37 12.21
C GLY A 37 -2.30 2.06 10.87
N HIS A 38 -1.05 2.36 10.54
CA HIS A 38 -0.69 2.92 9.25
C HIS A 38 0.58 2.27 8.70
N GLY A 39 0.49 1.80 7.45
CA GLY A 39 1.64 1.43 6.64
C GLY A 39 2.21 2.65 5.95
N VAL A 40 3.53 2.77 5.91
CA VAL A 40 4.24 3.86 5.26
C VAL A 40 5.25 3.29 4.28
N LEU A 41 5.12 3.71 3.02
CA LEU A 41 6.13 3.51 1.99
C LEU A 41 6.91 4.82 1.82
N LYS A 42 8.24 4.74 1.81
CA LYS A 42 9.12 5.86 1.51
C LYS A 42 10.05 5.53 0.35
N GLY A 43 10.08 6.39 -0.66
CA GLY A 43 10.97 6.30 -1.81
C GLY A 43 10.77 5.05 -2.68
N GLY A 44 9.55 4.50 -2.74
CA GLY A 44 9.26 3.34 -3.58
C GLY A 44 9.26 3.69 -5.08
N SER A 45 9.47 2.69 -5.92
CA SER A 45 9.30 2.80 -7.37
C SER A 45 8.45 1.67 -7.93
N ALA A 46 7.72 1.98 -9.00
CA ALA A 46 6.88 1.03 -9.72
C ALA A 46 7.16 1.15 -11.21
N ARG A 47 7.50 0.03 -11.84
CA ARG A 47 7.61 -0.06 -13.30
C ARG A 47 6.41 -0.80 -13.84
N MET A 48 5.65 -0.16 -14.72
CA MET A 48 4.57 -0.78 -15.50
C MET A 48 5.02 -0.82 -16.98
N PRO A 49 4.25 -1.45 -17.89
CA PRO A 49 4.66 -1.61 -19.28
C PRO A 49 4.91 -0.30 -20.03
N ASP A 50 4.15 0.74 -19.72
CA ASP A 50 4.12 2.03 -20.42
C ASP A 50 4.75 3.17 -19.61
N ASN A 51 4.99 2.98 -18.32
CA ASN A 51 5.46 4.04 -17.45
C ASN A 51 6.32 3.51 -16.29
N GLN A 52 7.06 4.43 -15.71
CA GLN A 52 7.82 4.23 -14.48
C GLN A 52 7.49 5.35 -13.51
N ILE A 53 7.13 4.99 -12.29
CA ILE A 53 6.82 5.91 -11.20
C ILE A 53 7.93 5.79 -10.16
N ASN A 54 8.58 6.91 -9.83
CA ASN A 54 9.73 6.93 -8.94
C ASN A 54 9.49 7.84 -7.73
N GLY A 55 10.19 7.56 -6.63
CA GLY A 55 10.18 8.40 -5.43
C GLY A 55 8.81 8.48 -4.77
N VAL A 56 8.06 7.36 -4.77
CA VAL A 56 6.72 7.27 -4.18
C VAL A 56 6.82 7.24 -2.66
N ASP A 57 6.25 8.26 -2.02
CA ASP A 57 5.97 8.26 -0.60
C ASP A 57 4.46 8.14 -0.38
N PHE A 58 4.04 7.17 0.42
CA PHE A 58 2.61 6.88 0.62
C PHE A 58 2.33 6.42 2.05
N VAL A 59 1.19 6.84 2.59
CA VAL A 59 0.71 6.41 3.91
C VAL A 59 -0.69 5.81 3.77
N LEU A 60 -0.82 4.53 4.14
CA LEU A 60 -2.06 3.77 4.11
C LEU A 60 -2.55 3.47 5.53
N PRO A 61 -3.61 4.14 6.00
CA PRO A 61 -4.28 3.70 7.21
C PRO A 61 -5.01 2.37 6.95
N PHE A 62 -4.98 1.48 7.94
CA PHE A 62 -5.71 0.23 7.89
C PHE A 62 -6.40 -0.06 9.24
N ARG A 63 -7.48 -0.84 9.17
CA ARG A 63 -8.16 -1.45 10.31
C ARG A 63 -8.50 -2.89 9.97
N PHE A 64 -8.35 -3.77 10.94
CA PHE A 64 -8.85 -5.14 10.93
C PHE A 64 -9.85 -5.28 12.08
N SER A 65 -11.05 -5.74 11.77
CA SER A 65 -12.12 -5.97 12.74
C SER A 65 -13.13 -6.94 12.10
N ASP A 66 -13.70 -7.84 12.89
CA ASP A 66 -14.66 -8.85 12.44
C ASP A 66 -14.19 -9.70 11.23
N GLY A 67 -12.90 -9.99 11.15
CA GLY A 67 -12.34 -10.75 10.01
C GLY A 67 -12.15 -9.94 8.73
N HIS A 68 -12.49 -8.65 8.73
CA HIS A 68 -12.44 -7.79 7.56
C HIS A 68 -11.30 -6.76 7.64
N TRP A 69 -10.58 -6.64 6.52
CA TRP A 69 -9.60 -5.58 6.32
C TRP A 69 -10.25 -4.36 5.67
N GLN A 70 -10.08 -3.21 6.32
CA GLN A 70 -10.44 -1.90 5.80
C GLN A 70 -9.16 -1.14 5.52
N LEU A 71 -8.89 -0.87 4.23
CA LEU A 71 -7.72 -0.12 3.79
C LEU A 71 -8.18 1.26 3.32
N GLY A 72 -7.43 2.31 3.68
CA GLY A 72 -7.76 3.66 3.22
C GLY A 72 -9.09 4.17 3.77
N ILE A 73 -9.42 3.80 5.01
CA ILE A 73 -10.70 4.00 5.75
C ILE A 73 -11.33 5.41 5.63
N ARG A 74 -10.60 6.42 5.14
CA ARG A 74 -11.11 7.76 4.78
C ARG A 74 -10.52 8.36 3.49
N ARG A 75 -9.25 8.07 3.17
CA ARG A 75 -8.47 8.35 1.95
C ARG A 75 -7.00 7.98 2.24
N PRO A 76 -6.10 7.86 1.24
CA PRO A 76 -4.66 8.00 1.46
C PRO A 76 -4.38 9.25 2.30
N VAL A 77 -3.64 9.11 3.39
CA VAL A 77 -3.33 10.27 4.23
C VAL A 77 -2.35 11.20 3.51
N SER A 78 -1.47 10.62 2.69
CA SER A 78 -0.56 11.35 1.82
C SER A 78 -0.09 10.47 0.67
N LEU A 79 0.00 11.03 -0.53
CA LEU A 79 0.71 10.46 -1.68
C LEU A 79 1.60 11.55 -2.28
N ARG A 80 2.90 11.27 -2.36
CA ARG A 80 3.87 12.08 -3.09
C ARG A 80 4.52 11.19 -4.14
N ILE A 81 4.61 11.69 -5.35
CA ILE A 81 5.33 11.05 -6.45
C ILE A 81 6.47 11.98 -6.82
N GLY A 82 7.70 11.46 -6.86
CA GLY A 82 8.86 12.24 -7.24
C GLY A 82 8.90 12.50 -8.74
N GLU A 83 8.71 11.44 -9.54
CA GLU A 83 8.78 11.50 -10.99
C GLU A 83 7.88 10.43 -11.62
N ILE A 84 7.31 10.76 -12.79
CA ILE A 84 6.68 9.80 -13.69
C ILE A 84 7.40 9.91 -15.03
N VAL A 85 7.93 8.79 -15.51
CA VAL A 85 8.54 8.65 -16.83
C VAL A 85 7.60 7.84 -17.73
N ASN A 86 7.15 8.44 -18.81
CA ASN A 86 6.33 7.76 -19.82
C ASN A 86 7.23 7.16 -20.92
N GLY A 87 7.03 5.90 -21.24
CA GLY A 87 7.69 5.24 -22.37
C GLY A 87 6.98 5.55 -23.67
N HIS A 88 7.47 6.52 -24.45
CA HIS A 88 7.14 6.61 -25.87
C HIS A 88 8.03 5.64 -26.66
N ARG A 89 7.43 4.64 -27.31
CA ARG A 89 8.01 4.14 -28.57
C ARG A 89 7.67 5.18 -29.63
N ALA A 90 8.71 5.85 -30.14
CA ALA A 90 8.67 6.41 -31.49
C ALA A 90 8.62 5.27 -32.52
#